data_AF-A0A3C0ZQB0-F1
#
_entry.id   AF-A0A3C0ZQB0-F1
#
_cell.length_a   1.000
_cell.length_b   1.000
_cell.length_c   1.000
_cell.angle_alpha   90.00
_cell.angle_beta   90.00
_cell.angle_gamma   90.00
#
_symmetry.space_group_name_H-M   'P 1'
#
loop_
_entity.id
_entity.type
_entity.pdbx_description
1 polymer ?
#
loop_
_entity_poly.entity_id
_entity_poly.type
_entity_poly.pdbx_seq_one_letter_code
_entity_poly.pdbx_strand_id
1 'polypeptide(L)'
;SDAGPGSDSVSSAARMPREIVIRVTGRGFLYNMVRIIAGTLMEVGRGAKTPDQIPDILNACDRRAAGPTAPACGLTLVRYEILEPGMERVFDIHKTT
;
A
#
# COMPACT_ATOMS: atom_id res chain seq x y z
N SER A 1 46.90 27.19 -23.84
CA SER A 1 45.64 27.63 -24.45
C SER A 1 45.00 26.40 -25.05
N ASP A 2 44.39 25.56 -24.22
CA ASP A 2 42.94 25.58 -23.91
C ASP A 2 42.11 25.44 -25.19
N ALA A 3 41.26 24.43 -25.39
CA ALA A 3 40.45 23.69 -24.42
C ALA A 3 40.24 22.23 -24.86
N GLY A 4 40.09 21.35 -23.86
CA GLY A 4 39.77 19.93 -24.04
C GLY A 4 38.32 19.67 -24.47
N PRO A 5 37.99 18.43 -24.87
CA PRO A 5 36.63 18.04 -25.22
C PRO A 5 35.73 18.10 -23.98
N GLY A 6 34.62 18.83 -24.11
CA GLY A 6 33.55 18.89 -23.12
C GLY A 6 33.05 17.49 -22.82
N SER A 7 33.31 17.05 -21.59
CA SER A 7 32.70 15.86 -21.00
C SER A 7 31.31 16.27 -20.50
N ASP A 8 30.31 16.12 -21.37
CA ASP A 8 28.91 16.14 -20.95
C ASP A 8 28.63 14.90 -20.10
N SER A 9 29.02 15.02 -18.83
CA SER A 9 28.71 14.10 -17.76
C SER A 9 27.24 14.29 -17.37
N VAL A 10 26.34 13.75 -18.20
CA VAL A 10 24.94 13.56 -17.81
C VAL A 10 24.91 12.46 -16.75
N SER A 11 25.05 12.88 -15.50
CA SER A 11 24.72 12.08 -14.33
C SER A 11 23.22 11.80 -14.35
N SER A 12 22.83 10.71 -15.02
CA SER A 12 21.51 10.12 -14.90
C SER A 12 21.42 9.50 -13.51
N ALA A 13 21.04 10.31 -12.53
CA ALA A 13 20.54 9.78 -11.26
C ALA A 13 19.31 8.94 -11.58
N ALA A 14 19.50 7.61 -11.61
CA ALA A 14 18.42 6.67 -11.82
C ALA A 14 17.30 6.99 -10.81
N ARG A 15 16.20 7.55 -11.31
CA ARG A 15 15.03 7.86 -10.49
C ARG A 15 14.46 6.52 -10.04
N MET A 16 14.77 6.12 -8.82
CA MET A 16 14.18 4.93 -8.22
C MET A 16 12.65 5.06 -8.32
N PRO A 17 11.96 4.03 -8.82
CA PRO A 17 10.50 4.05 -8.85
C PRO A 17 9.99 4.26 -7.44
N ARG A 18 9.09 5.24 -7.27
CA ARG A 18 8.42 5.47 -6.00
C ARG A 18 7.35 4.40 -5.83
N GLU A 19 7.55 3.50 -4.88
CA GLU A 19 6.60 2.45 -4.53
C GLU A 19 5.82 2.85 -3.27
N ILE A 20 4.53 2.51 -3.23
CA ILE A 20 3.71 2.61 -2.02
C ILE A 20 3.32 1.18 -1.62
N VAL A 21 3.71 0.77 -0.42
CA VAL A 21 3.45 -0.58 0.10
C VAL A 21 2.36 -0.53 1.17
N ILE A 22 1.27 -1.26 0.94
CA ILE A 22 0.18 -1.42 1.92
C ILE A 22 0.38 -2.73 2.67
N ARG A 23 0.69 -2.66 3.97
CA ARG A 23 0.79 -3.84 4.84
C ARG A 23 -0.50 -4.02 5.62
N VAL A 24 -1.12 -5.19 5.51
CA VAL A 24 -2.34 -5.53 6.25
C VAL A 24 -2.06 -6.75 7.10
N THR A 25 -2.37 -6.66 8.40
CA THR A 25 -2.21 -7.74 9.37
C THR A 25 -3.55 -8.03 10.01
N GLY A 26 -3.89 -9.31 10.15
CA GLY A 26 -5.17 -9.75 10.70
C GLY A 26 -5.15 -11.24 11.00
N ARG A 27 -6.15 -11.70 11.77
CA ARG A 27 -6.32 -13.13 12.11
C ARG A 27 -6.84 -13.97 10.95
N GLY A 28 -7.47 -13.31 9.98
CA GLY A 28 -8.05 -13.90 8.79
C GLY A 28 -8.63 -12.78 7.94
N PHE A 29 -8.78 -13.05 6.65
CA PHE A 29 -9.31 -12.10 5.68
C PHE A 29 -10.44 -12.75 4.89
N LEU A 30 -11.50 -12.00 4.63
CA LEU A 30 -12.55 -12.45 3.72
C LEU A 30 -12.03 -12.47 2.27
N TYR A 31 -12.75 -13.17 1.40
CA TYR A 31 -12.45 -13.20 -0.02
C TYR A 31 -12.32 -11.78 -0.59
N ASN A 32 -11.21 -11.52 -1.29
CA ASN A 32 -10.82 -10.22 -1.84
C ASN A 32 -10.61 -9.06 -0.84
N MET A 33 -10.82 -9.24 0.48
CA MET A 33 -10.82 -8.15 1.47
C MET A 33 -9.59 -7.22 1.34
N VAL A 34 -8.39 -7.78 1.34
CA VAL A 34 -7.14 -6.99 1.25
C VAL A 34 -7.05 -6.20 -0.07
N ARG A 35 -7.46 -6.81 -1.19
CA ARG A 35 -7.46 -6.16 -2.51
C ARG A 35 -8.53 -5.06 -2.61
N ILE A 36 -9.64 -5.21 -1.89
CA ILE A 36 -10.69 -4.20 -1.81
C ILE A 36 -10.23 -3.00 -0.98
N ILE A 37 -9.57 -3.26 0.16
CA ILE A 37 -8.94 -2.21 0.98
C ILE A 37 -7.93 -1.44 0.14
N ALA A 38 -7.00 -2.14 -0.53
CA ALA A 38 -6.00 -1.52 -1.39
C ALA A 38 -6.62 -0.67 -2.51
N GLY A 39 -7.62 -1.20 -3.22
CA GLY A 39 -8.28 -0.45 -4.30
C GLY A 39 -9.06 0.77 -3.82
N THR A 40 -9.67 0.70 -2.63
CA THR A 40 -10.32 1.85 -1.98
C THR A 40 -9.30 2.93 -1.61
N LEU A 41 -8.18 2.55 -1.00
CA LEU A 41 -7.10 3.48 -0.67
C LEU A 41 -6.48 4.12 -1.91
N MET A 42 -6.40 3.41 -3.04
CA MET A 42 -5.97 3.99 -4.31
C MET A 42 -6.94 5.04 -4.85
N GLU A 43 -8.25 4.88 -4.67
CA GLU A 43 -9.22 5.93 -5.03
C GLU A 43 -9.07 7.17 -4.15
N VAL A 44 -8.80 6.98 -2.85
CA VAL A 44 -8.50 8.09 -1.94
C VAL A 44 -7.20 8.80 -2.34
N GLY A 45 -6.12 8.05 -2.59
CA GLY A 45 -4.84 8.62 -3.01
C GLY A 45 -4.89 9.35 -4.35
N ARG A 46 -5.84 9.02 -5.22
CA ARG A 46 -6.11 9.73 -6.49
C ARG A 46 -7.12 10.88 -6.37
N GLY A 47 -7.73 11.07 -5.21
CA GLY A 47 -8.77 12.09 -4.99
C GLY A 47 -10.16 11.74 -5.55
N ALA A 48 -10.38 10.50 -6.00
CA ALA A 48 -11.69 10.04 -6.45
C ALA A 48 -12.66 9.76 -5.27
N LYS A 49 -12.10 9.51 -4.08
CA LYS A 49 -12.79 9.48 -2.79
C LYS A 49 -12.05 10.38 -1.82
N THR A 50 -12.75 10.92 -0.84
CA THR A 50 -12.15 11.65 0.28
C THR A 50 -11.85 10.68 1.44
N PRO A 51 -10.83 10.94 2.26
CA PRO A 51 -10.57 10.14 3.46
C PRO A 51 -11.77 10.08 4.42
N ASP A 52 -12.55 11.15 4.49
CA ASP A 52 -13.72 11.27 5.37
C ASP A 52 -14.88 10.34 4.98
N GLN A 53 -14.87 9.79 3.77
CA GLN A 53 -15.85 8.79 3.33
C GLN A 53 -15.54 7.37 3.85
N ILE A 54 -14.33 7.11 4.36
CA ILE A 54 -13.94 5.76 4.80
C ILE A 54 -14.81 5.24 5.96
N PRO A 55 -15.11 6.03 7.02
CA PRO A 55 -16.05 5.60 8.06
C PRO A 55 -17.41 5.19 7.51
N ASP A 56 -17.97 5.94 6.56
CA ASP A 56 -19.27 5.63 5.95
C ASP A 56 -19.22 4.32 5.15
N ILE A 57 -18.14 4.09 4.39
CA ILE A 57 -17.92 2.84 3.64
C ILE A 57 -17.86 1.64 4.59
N LEU A 58 -17.21 1.78 5.74
CA LEU A 58 -17.13 0.73 6.76
C LEU A 58 -18.49 0.48 7.42
N ASN A 59 -19.22 1.55 7.78
CA ASN A 59 -20.54 1.47 8.41
C ASN A 59 -21.61 0.91 7.48
N ALA A 60 -21.48 1.12 6.17
CA ALA A 60 -22.42 0.60 5.17
C ALA A 60 -22.44 -0.93 5.11
N CYS A 61 -21.36 -1.61 5.52
CA CYS A 61 -21.19 -3.07 5.38
C CYS A 61 -21.50 -3.60 3.97
N ASP A 62 -21.38 -2.75 2.95
CA ASP A 62 -21.71 -3.05 1.55
C ASP A 62 -20.45 -2.93 0.69
N ARG A 63 -20.12 -4.02 0.00
CA ARG A 63 -19.00 -4.07 -0.96
C ARG A 63 -19.09 -2.98 -2.02
N ARG A 64 -20.31 -2.58 -2.43
CA ARG A 64 -20.54 -1.58 -3.48
C ARG A 64 -20.14 -0.17 -3.06
N ALA A 65 -20.08 0.12 -1.76
CA ALA A 65 -19.61 1.42 -1.25
C ALA A 65 -18.08 1.56 -1.37
N ALA A 66 -17.35 0.46 -1.33
CA ALA A 66 -15.89 0.43 -1.41
C ALA A 66 -15.37 0.56 -2.86
N GLY A 67 -14.09 0.91 -3.00
CA GLY A 67 -13.43 1.04 -4.31
C GLY A 67 -13.24 -0.31 -5.04
N PRO A 68 -12.73 -0.30 -6.29
CA PRO A 68 -12.57 -1.50 -7.10
C PRO A 68 -11.63 -2.52 -6.44
N THR A 69 -11.71 -3.78 -6.84
CA THR A 69 -10.77 -4.80 -6.36
C THR A 69 -9.43 -4.59 -7.07
N ALA A 70 -8.36 -4.29 -6.33
CA ALA A 70 -7.01 -4.15 -6.88
C ALA A 70 -6.56 -5.39 -7.67
N PRO A 71 -5.65 -5.29 -8.66
CA PRO A 71 -5.10 -6.46 -9.36
C PRO A 71 -4.47 -7.50 -8.40
N ALA A 72 -4.53 -8.79 -8.75
CA ALA A 72 -4.04 -9.86 -7.88
C ALA A 72 -2.50 -9.94 -7.84
N CYS A 73 -1.82 -9.52 -8.91
CA CYS A 73 -0.37 -9.60 -9.05
C CYS A 73 0.41 -8.74 -8.04
N GLY A 74 -0.24 -7.79 -7.35
CA GLY A 74 0.37 -6.94 -6.33
C GLY A 74 0.14 -7.41 -4.89
N LEU A 75 -0.50 -8.57 -4.66
CA LEU A 75 -0.73 -9.11 -3.31
C LEU A 75 0.22 -10.27 -3.03
N THR A 76 0.94 -10.20 -1.91
CA THR A 76 1.84 -11.25 -1.44
C THR A 76 1.65 -11.49 0.06
N LEU A 77 1.55 -12.75 0.47
CA LEU A 77 1.62 -13.11 1.89
C LEU A 77 3.06 -12.97 2.36
N VAL A 78 3.33 -12.00 3.24
CA VAL A 78 4.69 -11.68 3.69
C VAL A 78 5.09 -12.36 5.00
N ARG A 79 4.13 -12.64 5.88
CA ARG A 79 4.36 -13.22 7.21
C ARG A 79 3.09 -13.89 7.70
N TYR A 80 3.25 -14.99 8.42
CA TYR A 80 2.25 -15.54 9.32
C TYR A 80 2.90 -15.74 10.69
N GLU A 81 2.10 -15.64 11.75
CA GLU A 81 2.55 -15.82 13.13
C GLU A 81 1.71 -16.93 13.75
N ILE A 82 2.40 -17.92 14.32
CA ILE A 82 1.77 -18.94 15.17
C ILE A 82 1.88 -18.42 16.59
N LEU A 83 0.74 -18.23 17.24
CA LEU A 83 0.69 -17.71 18.60
C LEU A 83 0.75 -18.88 19.57
N GLU A 84 1.77 -18.88 20.42
CA GLU A 84 1.78 -19.70 21.63
C GLU A 84 0.72 -19.16 22.61
N PRO A 85 -0.01 -20.05 23.31
CA PRO A 85 -0.97 -19.62 24.32
C PRO A 85 -0.31 -18.71 25.37
N GLY A 86 -0.87 -17.51 25.59
CA GLY A 86 -0.45 -16.60 26.66
C GLY A 86 0.50 -15.46 26.25
N MET A 87 0.81 -15.27 24.96
CA MET A 87 1.61 -14.13 24.50
C MET A 87 0.73 -13.00 23.95
N GLU A 88 0.85 -11.79 24.51
CA GLU A 88 0.23 -10.59 23.93
C GLU A 88 1.04 -10.10 22.72
N ARG A 89 0.36 -9.73 21.64
CA ARG A 89 0.99 -9.17 20.44
C ARG A 89 1.28 -7.69 20.61
N VAL A 90 2.52 -7.29 20.36
CA VAL A 90 2.89 -5.89 20.13
C VAL A 90 2.89 -5.65 18.62
N PHE A 91 2.00 -4.78 18.14
CA PHE A 91 1.98 -4.38 16.73
C PHE A 91 2.81 -3.12 16.52
N ASP A 92 3.99 -3.25 15.91
CA ASP A 92 4.76 -2.10 15.46
C ASP A 92 4.24 -1.60 14.10
N ILE A 93 3.57 -0.46 14.10
CA ILE A 93 3.20 0.24 12.87
C ILE A 93 4.41 1.06 12.41
N HIS A 94 5.24 0.45 11.56
CA HIS A 94 6.30 1.19 10.86
C HIS A 94 5.68 2.08 9.78
N LYS A 95 5.82 3.40 9.90
CA LYS A 95 5.53 4.34 8.81
C LYS A 95 6.73 4.39 7.86
N THR A 96 6.57 3.85 6.66
CA THR A 96 7.56 4.00 5.58
C THR A 96 7.03 5.06 4.61
N THR A 97 7.80 6.14 4.42
CA THR A 97 7.53 7.24 3.46
C THR A 97 8.51 7.15 2.30
#